data_AF-A0A5S5A0G4-F1
#
_entry.id   AF-A0A5S5A0G4-F1
#
_cell.length_a   1.000
_cell.length_b   1.000
_cell.length_c   1.000
_cell.angle_alpha   90.00
_cell.angle_beta   90.00
_cell.angle_gamma   90.00
#
_symmetry.space_group_name_H-M   'P 1'
#
loop_
_entity.id
_entity.type
_entity.pdbx_description
1 polymer ?
#
loop_
_entity_poly.entity_id
_entity_poly.type
_entity_poly.pdbx_seq_one_letter_code
_entity_poly.pdbx_strand_id
1 'polypeptide(L)'
;MECNQTTGDVSPVINRFMFRQVENLLYEHPAVDEVAVIYAPGQDGKECLVAFIVPRADNVTETEILAFMQQSNQLAAENLPRLVKFIPRIPKSPSGKVLKMKLLEEAEIAT
;
A
#
# COMPACT_ATOMS: atom_id res chain seq x y z
N MET A 1 30.53 -3.58 -20.65
CA MET A 1 30.38 -2.54 -19.62
C MET A 1 29.66 -1.39 -20.28
N GLU A 2 28.35 -1.31 -20.13
CA GLU A 2 27.61 -0.12 -20.53
C GLU A 2 26.41 0.03 -19.61
N CYS A 3 26.39 1.19 -18.97
CA CYS A 3 25.50 1.59 -17.91
C CYS A 3 24.22 2.08 -18.58
N ASN A 4 23.14 1.29 -18.56
CA ASN A 4 21.85 1.79 -19.05
C ASN A 4 21.03 2.33 -17.89
N GLN A 5 21.27 3.61 -17.63
CA GLN A 5 20.41 4.50 -16.89
C GLN A 5 19.02 4.49 -17.55
N THR A 6 18.08 3.79 -16.96
CA THR A 6 16.68 4.21 -17.00
C THR A 6 16.28 4.45 -15.56
N THR A 7 16.78 5.56 -15.02
CA THR A 7 16.00 6.41 -14.12
C THR A 7 14.65 6.62 -14.78
N GLY A 8 13.70 5.73 -14.49
CA GLY A 8 12.30 6.01 -14.68
C GLY A 8 12.01 7.15 -13.72
N ASP A 9 12.05 8.36 -14.25
CA ASP A 9 11.32 9.51 -13.70
C ASP A 9 9.87 9.05 -13.54
N VAL A 10 9.55 8.46 -12.39
CA VAL A 10 8.17 8.25 -11.98
C VAL A 10 7.70 9.57 -11.43
N SER A 11 7.50 10.52 -12.35
CA SER A 11 6.76 11.74 -12.11
C SER A 11 5.55 11.44 -11.18
N PRO A 12 5.23 12.26 -10.16
CA PRO A 12 4.17 12.04 -9.15
C PRO A 12 2.73 11.85 -9.69
N VAL A 13 2.57 11.78 -11.01
CA VAL A 13 1.40 11.25 -11.73
C VAL A 13 1.41 9.71 -11.74
N ILE A 14 2.03 9.08 -10.74
CA ILE A 14 2.28 7.63 -10.65
C ILE A 14 0.96 6.88 -10.53
N ASN A 15 0.57 6.26 -11.64
CA ASN A 15 -0.26 5.06 -11.78
C ASN A 15 -1.32 4.80 -10.69
N ARG A 16 -2.35 5.66 -10.59
CA ARG A 16 -3.52 5.46 -9.70
C ARG A 16 -4.25 4.12 -9.93
N PHE A 17 -4.06 3.50 -11.08
CA PHE A 17 -4.67 2.23 -11.43
C PHE A 17 -4.20 1.09 -10.51
N MET A 18 -2.90 1.05 -10.18
CA MET A 18 -2.33 -0.03 -9.37
C MET A 18 -2.83 0.00 -7.93
N PHE A 19 -3.00 1.19 -7.33
CA PHE A 19 -3.56 1.31 -5.98
C PHE A 19 -4.94 0.68 -5.91
N ARG A 20 -5.82 0.99 -6.88
CA ARG A 20 -7.16 0.43 -6.89
C ARG A 20 -7.15 -1.09 -7.05
N GLN A 21 -6.23 -1.65 -7.84
CA GLN A 21 -6.15 -3.11 -7.98
C GLN A 21 -5.72 -3.77 -6.67
N VAL A 22 -4.72 -3.20 -5.99
CA VAL A 22 -4.26 -3.66 -4.68
C VAL A 22 -5.38 -3.52 -3.63
N GLU A 23 -6.03 -2.35 -3.58
CA GLU A 23 -7.15 -2.07 -2.68
C GLU A 23 -8.30 -3.05 -2.93
N ASN A 24 -8.71 -3.25 -4.19
CA ASN A 24 -9.78 -4.17 -4.55
C ASN A 24 -9.47 -5.60 -4.12
N LEU A 25 -8.26 -6.09 -4.38
CA LEU A 25 -7.84 -7.42 -3.94
C LEU A 25 -7.89 -7.52 -2.41
N LEU A 26 -7.38 -6.53 -1.70
CA LEU A 26 -7.40 -6.52 -0.23
C LEU A 26 -8.82 -6.45 0.34
N TYR A 27 -9.77 -5.81 -0.34
CA TYR A 27 -11.18 -5.83 0.03
C TYR A 27 -11.82 -7.23 -0.09
N GLU A 28 -11.25 -8.15 -0.87
CA GLU A 28 -11.72 -9.54 -0.94
C GLU A 28 -11.33 -10.35 0.32
N HIS A 29 -10.37 -9.88 1.12
CA HIS A 29 -9.97 -10.56 2.35
C HIS A 29 -11.03 -10.36 3.44
N PRO A 30 -11.56 -11.45 4.06
CA PRO A 30 -12.69 -11.36 4.99
C PRO A 30 -12.40 -10.56 6.26
N ALA A 31 -11.13 -10.35 6.57
CA ALA A 31 -10.70 -9.63 7.75
C ALA A 31 -10.30 -8.17 7.48
N VAL A 32 -10.48 -7.66 6.26
CA VAL A 32 -10.25 -6.25 5.90
C VAL A 32 -11.57 -5.48 5.94
N ASP A 33 -11.62 -4.39 6.70
CA ASP A 33 -12.77 -3.49 6.74
C ASP A 33 -12.60 -2.34 5.75
N GLU A 34 -11.47 -1.65 5.88
CA GLU A 34 -11.06 -0.58 4.98
C GLU A 34 -9.60 -0.74 4.59
N VAL A 35 -9.27 -0.30 3.38
CA VAL A 35 -7.89 -0.27 2.91
C VAL A 35 -7.61 1.01 2.14
N ALA A 36 -6.40 1.53 2.31
CA ALA A 36 -5.84 2.60 1.50
C ALA A 36 -4.39 2.27 1.12
N VAL A 37 -4.05 2.48 -0.14
CA VAL A 37 -2.69 2.21 -0.65
C VAL A 37 -2.04 3.50 -1.13
N ILE A 38 -0.79 3.71 -0.75
CA ILE A 38 0.01 4.87 -1.17
C ILE A 38 1.43 4.44 -1.54
N TYR A 39 2.14 5.31 -2.26
CA TYR A 39 3.60 5.27 -2.29
C TYR A 39 4.15 6.04 -1.10
N ALA A 40 5.15 5.47 -0.43
CA ALA A 40 5.90 6.12 0.64
C ALA A 40 7.41 5.87 0.45
N PRO A 41 8.27 6.80 0.89
CA PRO A 41 9.72 6.59 0.87
C PRO A 41 10.10 5.40 1.75
N GLY A 42 10.73 4.38 1.17
CA GLY A 42 11.31 3.26 1.91
C GLY A 42 12.66 3.61 2.53
N GLN A 43 13.12 2.80 3.50
CA GLN A 43 14.40 2.99 4.19
C GLN A 43 15.61 2.96 3.23
N ASP A 44 15.49 2.21 2.14
CA ASP A 44 16.47 2.12 1.05
C ASP A 44 16.44 3.32 0.08
N GLY A 45 15.69 4.38 0.39
CA GLY A 45 15.57 5.59 -0.42
C GLY A 45 14.75 5.40 -1.69
N LYS A 46 14.15 4.22 -1.89
CA LYS A 46 13.25 3.92 -3.01
C LYS A 46 11.81 4.01 -2.53
N GLU A 47 10.96 4.64 -3.34
CA GLU A 47 9.52 4.63 -3.10
C GLU A 47 8.99 3.21 -3.17
N CYS A 48 8.10 2.86 -2.24
CA CYS A 48 7.46 1.56 -2.21
C CYS A 48 5.97 1.68 -1.89
N LEU A 49 5.22 0.65 -2.27
CA LEU A 49 3.81 0.54 -1.94
C LEU A 49 3.64 0.21 -0.46
N VAL A 50 2.84 1.00 0.23
CA VAL A 50 2.43 0.77 1.61
C VAL A 50 0.91 0.61 1.64
N ALA A 51 0.45 -0.51 2.19
CA ALA A 51 -0.96 -0.78 2.41
C ALA A 51 -1.34 -0.47 3.86
N PHE A 52 -2.31 0.43 4.04
CA PHE A 52 -2.92 0.73 5.33
C PHE A 52 -4.24 0.00 5.42
N ILE A 53 -4.38 -0.84 6.45
CA ILE A 53 -5.54 -1.71 6.64
C ILE A 53 -6.21 -1.36 7.96
N VAL A 54 -7.53 -1.20 7.91
CA VAL A 54 -8.39 -1.24 9.09
C VAL A 54 -8.90 -2.67 9.19
N PRO A 55 -8.45 -3.47 10.17
CA PRO A 55 -8.88 -4.86 10.27
C PRO A 55 -10.28 -4.97 10.86
N ARG A 56 -11.06 -5.95 10.40
CA ARG A 56 -12.34 -6.36 11.04
C ARG A 56 -12.12 -7.20 12.31
N ALA A 57 -10.95 -7.82 12.43
CA ALA A 57 -10.61 -8.73 13.51
C ALA A 57 -9.19 -8.47 14.03
N ASP A 58 -8.99 -8.56 15.34
CA ASP A 58 -7.71 -8.26 16.00
C ASP A 58 -6.57 -9.26 15.71
N ASN A 59 -6.86 -10.38 15.04
CA ASN A 59 -5.90 -11.47 14.81
C ASN A 59 -5.28 -11.49 13.40
N VAL A 60 -5.58 -10.51 12.55
CA VAL A 60 -4.98 -10.41 11.22
C VAL A 60 -3.50 -10.06 11.34
N THR A 61 -2.67 -10.80 10.61
CA THR A 61 -1.23 -10.54 10.56
C THR A 61 -0.81 -10.04 9.18
N GLU A 62 0.29 -9.28 9.13
CA GLU A 62 0.89 -8.86 7.86
C GLU A 62 1.22 -10.07 6.98
N THR A 63 1.75 -11.15 7.57
CA THR A 63 2.09 -12.39 6.85
C THR A 63 0.87 -13.02 6.20
N GLU A 64 -0.27 -13.05 6.89
CA GLU A 64 -1.53 -13.57 6.33
C GLU A 64 -2.00 -12.75 5.13
N ILE A 65 -1.98 -11.42 5.25
CA ILE A 65 -2.37 -10.51 4.17
C ILE A 65 -1.45 -10.67 2.95
N LEU A 66 -0.14 -10.70 3.16
CA LEU A 66 0.82 -10.87 2.06
C LEU A 66 0.68 -12.26 1.41
N ALA A 67 0.48 -13.31 2.20
CA ALA A 67 0.24 -14.66 1.68
C ALA A 67 -1.02 -14.70 0.82
N PHE A 68 -2.13 -14.11 1.30
CA PHE A 68 -3.37 -14.00 0.53
C PHE A 68 -3.15 -13.28 -0.80
N MET A 69 -2.45 -12.14 -0.78
CA MET A 69 -2.18 -11.38 -2.00
C MET A 69 -1.35 -12.18 -3.01
N GLN A 70 -0.31 -12.89 -2.54
CA GLN A 70 0.52 -13.75 -3.38
C GLN A 70 -0.26 -14.93 -3.97
N GLN A 71 -1.14 -15.55 -3.17
CA GLN A 71 -1.98 -16.68 -3.58
C GLN A 71 -3.01 -16.30 -4.63
N SER A 72 -3.46 -15.04 -4.66
CA SER A 72 -4.44 -14.58 -5.63
C SER A 72 -3.94 -14.63 -7.08
N ASN A 73 -2.62 -14.52 -7.29
CA ASN A 73 -1.97 -14.44 -8.59
C ASN A 73 -2.56 -13.36 -9.53
N GLN A 74 -3.30 -12.38 -8.98
CA GLN A 74 -3.94 -11.27 -9.70
C GLN A 74 -2.99 -10.08 -9.90
N LEU A 75 -1.90 -10.03 -9.12
CA LEU A 75 -0.91 -8.95 -9.13
C LEU A 75 0.48 -9.51 -9.38
N ALA A 76 1.26 -8.77 -10.17
CA ALA A 76 2.70 -9.04 -10.29
C ALA A 76 3.40 -8.79 -8.95
N ALA A 77 4.46 -9.55 -8.65
CA ALA A 77 5.20 -9.45 -7.39
C ALA A 77 5.76 -8.04 -7.12
N GLU A 78 6.07 -7.27 -8.17
CA GLU A 78 6.52 -5.88 -8.08
C GLU A 78 5.42 -4.90 -7.60
N ASN A 79 4.15 -5.27 -7.75
CA ASN A 79 2.99 -4.47 -7.35
C ASN A 79 2.45 -4.87 -5.97
N LEU A 80 3.10 -5.79 -5.27
CA LEU A 80 2.76 -6.12 -3.89
C LEU A 80 3.27 -5.01 -2.96
N PRO A 81 2.48 -4.65 -1.92
CA PRO A 81 2.94 -3.73 -0.90
C PRO A 81 4.18 -4.30 -0.21
N ARG A 82 5.20 -3.47 -0.01
CA ARG A 82 6.38 -3.84 0.77
C ARG A 82 6.12 -3.80 2.27
N LEU A 83 5.12 -3.01 2.68
CA LEU A 83 4.77 -2.81 4.08
C LEU A 83 3.25 -2.80 4.23
N VAL A 84 2.75 -3.51 5.23
CA VAL A 84 1.34 -3.49 5.62
C VAL A 84 1.23 -2.91 7.03
N LYS A 85 0.53 -1.80 7.18
CA LYS A 85 0.30 -1.17 8.49
C LYS A 85 -1.17 -1.29 8.88
N PHE A 86 -1.42 -1.81 10.07
CA PHE A 86 -2.75 -1.81 10.66
C PHE A 86 -2.99 -0.49 11.37
N ILE A 87 -4.05 0.21 11.00
CA ILE A 87 -4.44 1.48 11.62
C ILE A 87 -5.89 1.43 12.06
N PRO A 88 -6.28 2.16 13.13
CA PRO A 88 -7.65 2.10 13.64
C PRO A 88 -8.68 2.71 12.68
N ARG A 89 -8.25 3.60 11.77
CA ARG A 89 -9.11 4.19 10.73
C ARG A 89 -8.28 4.81 9.61
N ILE A 90 -8.81 4.80 8.39
CA ILE A 90 -8.21 5.58 7.29
C ILE A 90 -8.54 7.08 7.49
N PRO A 91 -7.55 7.99 7.49
CA PRO A 91 -7.80 9.43 7.60
C PRO A 91 -8.51 9.93 6.33
N LYS A 92 -9.71 10.47 6.50
CA LYS A 92 -10.54 11.00 5.41
C LYS A 92 -10.91 12.46 5.64
N SER A 93 -11.12 13.19 4.55
CA SER A 93 -11.71 14.53 4.59
C SER A 93 -13.20 14.47 4.95
N PRO A 94 -13.84 15.60 5.29
CA PRO A 94 -15.28 15.64 5.52
C PRO A 94 -16.12 15.15 4.32
N SER A 95 -15.57 15.20 3.10
CA SER A 95 -16.18 14.67 1.88
C SER A 95 -15.86 13.18 1.63
N GLY A 96 -15.25 12.49 2.58
CA GLY A 96 -14.89 11.07 2.49
C GLY A 96 -13.65 10.75 1.66
N LYS A 97 -12.90 11.75 1.18
CA LYS A 97 -11.67 11.52 0.39
C LYS A 97 -10.51 11.13 1.31
N VAL A 98 -9.79 10.07 0.97
CA VAL A 98 -8.57 9.66 1.69
C VAL A 98 -7.54 10.80 1.68
N LEU A 99 -7.03 11.13 2.87
CA LEU A 99 -6.02 12.16 3.07
C LEU A 99 -4.63 11.53 2.97
N LYS A 100 -4.09 11.47 1.75
CA LYS A 100 -2.78 10.87 1.48
C LYS A 100 -1.65 11.47 2.31
N MET A 101 -1.67 12.78 2.54
CA MET A 101 -0.66 13.46 3.38
C MET A 101 -0.59 12.87 4.78
N LYS A 102 -1.74 12.62 5.41
CA LYS A 102 -1.80 11.99 6.73
C LYS A 102 -1.30 10.55 6.71
N LEU A 103 -1.60 9.79 5.65
CA LEU A 103 -1.07 8.44 5.49
C LEU A 103 0.46 8.43 5.28
N LEU A 104 1.02 9.43 4.60
CA LEU A 104 2.47 9.58 4.48
C LEU A 104 3.10 9.83 5.86
N GLU A 105 2.54 10.73 6.66
CA GLU A 105 3.00 10.96 8.03
C GLU A 105 2.98 9.65 8.85
N GLU A 106 1.89 8.88 8.75
CA GLU A 106 1.79 7.56 9.39
C GLU A 106 2.82 6.54 8.85
N ALA A 107 3.26 6.66 7.60
CA ALA A 107 4.32 5.81 7.03
C ALA A 107 5.70 6.19 7.58
N GLU A 108 6.00 7.49 7.67
CA GLU A 108 7.30 8.03 8.09
C GLU A 108 7.61 7.80 9.57
N ILE A 109 6.60 7.72 10.44
CA ILE A 109 6.78 7.66 11.90
C ILE A 109 7.30 6.28 12.41
N ALA A 110 7.48 5.26 11.57
CA ALA A 110 7.99 3.94 12.00
C ALA A 110 9.53 3.80 11.94
N THR A 111 10.27 4.82 12.37
CA THR A 111 11.72 4.73 12.69
C THR A 111 11.93 4.37 14.15
#